data_AF-A0A4R2PTT4-F1
#
_entry.id   AF-A0A4R2PTT4-F1
#
_cell.length_a   1.000
_cell.length_b   1.000
_cell.length_c   1.000
_cell.angle_alpha   90.00
_cell.angle_beta   90.00
_cell.angle_gamma   90.00
#
_symmetry.space_group_name_H-M   'P 1'
#
loop_
_entity.id
_entity.type
_entity.pdbx_description
1 polymer ?
#
loop_
_entity_poly.entity_id
_entity_poly.type
_entity_poly.pdbx_seq_one_letter_code
_entity_poly.pdbx_strand_id
1 'polypeptide(L)'
;MPDGSIGVEYMGLVYPMARAGRVSMDGRWCYPSEAPICLEPPDLPVETGGTFWTMDRSGTRPYLFVNGSEALFAETLSRLANAAVAVEHHGPSFREGESGLLHDWFVRLDPTQAPGDWELAQLFADVSEPDGPPEATTPELVTARLRRDHDRLSTLLVAAERELAAAVAAADANKAELDGARAEAERTSRRLKTEAAFLRAGISALQSQTSVVDDRVLADLHERVDALTADRDDALASWTRAEDSVAQLRVGLEAAEAALAEALARPNERPVPATRKLARAEAELQTVFRTLLPGIDLVRGSADFILTEVEDRRDLYGKLRLLVDNPVLVGGKRVHAADGWLEVHMSTGRGRDGRLYYRKDAQGWSVLVSDKAAQPNDFQWLKAQ
;
A
#
# COMPACT_ATOMS: atom_id res chain seq x y z
N MET A 1 -0.93 -37.40 -3.10
CA MET A 1 -0.11 -37.97 -2.00
C MET A 1 -1.00 -38.81 -1.08
N PRO A 2 -0.46 -39.65 -0.16
CA PRO A 2 -1.27 -40.52 0.71
C PRO A 2 -2.26 -39.78 1.61
N ASP A 3 -1.97 -38.52 1.92
CA ASP A 3 -2.82 -37.60 2.70
C ASP A 3 -3.82 -36.80 1.83
N GLY A 4 -3.93 -37.13 0.54
CA GLY A 4 -4.80 -36.44 -0.41
C GLY A 4 -4.23 -35.12 -0.96
N SER A 5 -3.05 -34.67 -0.53
CA SER A 5 -2.44 -33.45 -1.06
C SER A 5 -1.88 -33.63 -2.49
N ILE A 6 -1.80 -32.54 -3.25
CA ILE A 6 -1.13 -32.53 -4.56
C ILE A 6 0.37 -32.48 -4.31
N GLY A 7 1.11 -33.34 -5.00
CA GLY A 7 2.56 -33.36 -4.95
C GLY A 7 3.16 -33.28 -6.35
N VAL A 8 4.40 -32.80 -6.40
CA VAL A 8 5.23 -32.77 -7.61
C VAL A 8 6.28 -33.85 -7.50
N GLU A 9 6.38 -34.69 -8.54
CA GLU A 9 7.47 -35.64 -8.65
C GLU A 9 8.77 -34.91 -9.00
N TYR A 10 9.78 -35.08 -8.15
CA TYR A 10 11.12 -34.54 -8.35
C TYR A 10 12.16 -35.58 -7.92
N MET A 11 13.05 -35.96 -8.83
CA MET A 11 14.09 -36.99 -8.61
C MET A 11 13.54 -38.35 -8.10
N GLY A 12 12.37 -38.77 -8.60
CA GLY A 12 11.77 -40.07 -8.27
C GLY A 12 11.07 -40.13 -6.91
N LEU A 13 10.90 -38.98 -6.25
CA LEU A 13 10.12 -38.81 -5.03
C LEU A 13 9.02 -37.78 -5.27
N VAL A 14 7.86 -37.96 -4.65
CA VAL A 14 6.76 -37.00 -4.73
C VAL A 14 6.78 -36.13 -3.48
N TYR A 15 6.96 -34.83 -3.69
CA TYR A 15 6.99 -33.81 -2.64
C TYR A 15 5.70 -33.01 -2.64
N PRO A 16 5.15 -32.63 -1.47
CA PRO A 16 3.93 -31.86 -1.40
C PRO A 16 4.13 -30.46 -2.01
N MET A 17 3.12 -30.02 -2.75
CA MET A 17 3.06 -28.65 -3.24
C MET A 17 2.61 -27.72 -2.10
N ALA A 18 3.40 -26.71 -1.80
CA ALA A 18 3.00 -25.60 -0.94
C ALA A 18 2.05 -24.64 -1.69
N ARG A 19 1.32 -23.81 -0.94
CA ARG A 19 0.52 -22.71 -1.52
C ARG A 19 1.41 -21.81 -2.40
N ALA A 20 0.82 -21.28 -3.49
CA ALA A 20 1.50 -20.48 -4.53
C ALA A 20 2.43 -21.24 -5.51
N GLY A 21 2.20 -22.55 -5.72
CA GLY A 21 2.88 -23.31 -6.77
C GLY A 21 4.35 -23.62 -6.48
N ARG A 22 4.77 -23.55 -5.21
CA ARG A 22 6.12 -23.92 -4.78
C ARG A 22 6.14 -25.34 -4.23
N VAL A 23 7.24 -26.06 -4.38
CA VAL A 23 7.40 -27.41 -3.84
C VAL A 23 7.99 -27.32 -2.43
N SER A 24 7.35 -27.96 -1.44
CA SER A 24 7.90 -28.07 -0.10
C SER A 24 8.91 -29.22 -0.04
N MET A 25 10.14 -28.92 0.35
CA MET A 25 11.20 -29.91 0.55
C MET A 25 11.47 -30.21 2.03
N ASP A 26 10.47 -30.01 2.89
CA ASP A 26 10.54 -30.16 4.36
C ASP A 26 10.63 -31.63 4.84
N GLY A 27 10.98 -32.56 3.96
CA GLY A 27 11.21 -33.97 4.29
C GLY A 27 9.95 -34.84 4.29
N ARG A 28 8.76 -34.26 4.04
CA ARG A 28 7.56 -35.04 3.73
C ARG A 28 7.60 -35.41 2.25
N TRP A 29 7.85 -36.69 1.96
CA TRP A 29 7.82 -37.22 0.61
C TRP A 29 7.21 -38.62 0.62
N CYS A 30 6.72 -39.06 -0.53
CA CYS A 30 6.30 -40.45 -0.73
C CYS A 30 6.82 -40.97 -2.07
N TYR A 31 6.72 -42.28 -2.28
CA TYR A 31 7.05 -42.86 -3.58
C TYR A 31 5.94 -42.55 -4.59
N PRO A 32 6.25 -42.45 -5.90
CA PRO A 32 5.23 -42.30 -6.95
C PRO A 32 4.16 -43.40 -6.92
N SER A 33 4.50 -44.62 -6.49
CA SER A 33 3.53 -45.71 -6.31
C SER A 33 2.48 -45.43 -5.22
N GLU A 34 2.77 -44.52 -4.30
CA GLU A 34 1.91 -44.12 -3.19
C GLU A 34 1.14 -42.82 -3.49
N ALA A 35 1.42 -42.17 -4.63
CA ALA A 35 0.78 -40.96 -5.09
C ALA A 35 0.29 -41.18 -6.53
N PRO A 36 -0.95 -41.66 -6.74
CA PRO A 36 -1.48 -41.90 -8.07
C PRO A 36 -1.41 -40.63 -8.92
N ILE A 37 -0.96 -40.79 -10.17
CA ILE A 37 -0.85 -39.70 -11.14
C ILE A 37 -2.25 -39.17 -11.43
N CYS A 38 -2.50 -37.89 -11.14
CA CYS A 38 -3.68 -37.18 -11.65
C CYS A 38 -3.49 -36.96 -13.15
N LEU A 39 -4.14 -37.78 -13.98
CA LEU A 39 -4.11 -37.68 -15.43
C LEU A 39 -4.95 -36.51 -15.97
N GLU A 40 -5.92 -36.06 -15.18
CA GLU A 40 -6.65 -34.83 -15.38
C GLU A 40 -6.28 -33.92 -14.20
N PRO A 41 -5.84 -32.66 -14.45
CA PRO A 41 -5.77 -31.70 -13.36
C PRO A 41 -7.19 -31.66 -12.76
N PRO A 42 -7.36 -31.84 -11.44
CA PRO A 42 -8.65 -31.53 -10.85
C PRO A 42 -9.03 -30.13 -11.34
N ASP A 43 -10.30 -29.93 -11.71
CA ASP A 43 -10.86 -28.60 -11.89
C ASP A 43 -10.77 -27.89 -10.55
N LEU A 44 -9.57 -27.44 -10.20
CA LEU A 44 -9.34 -26.45 -9.18
C LEU A 44 -9.93 -25.20 -9.82
N PRO A 45 -11.10 -24.73 -9.35
CA PRO A 45 -11.61 -23.46 -9.82
C PRO A 45 -10.46 -22.46 -9.62
N VAL A 46 -9.96 -21.93 -10.73
CA VAL A 46 -8.93 -20.91 -10.73
C VAL A 46 -9.48 -19.78 -9.86
N GLU A 47 -8.91 -19.65 -8.67
CA GLU A 47 -9.39 -18.82 -7.57
C GLU A 47 -9.67 -17.40 -8.05
N THR A 48 -10.95 -17.08 -8.22
CA THR A 48 -11.44 -15.70 -8.26
C THR A 48 -12.55 -15.47 -7.23
N GLY A 49 -13.14 -16.53 -6.68
CA GLY A 49 -13.89 -16.48 -5.41
C GLY A 49 -12.95 -16.83 -4.28
N GLY A 50 -12.43 -15.83 -3.57
CA GLY A 50 -11.59 -16.08 -2.38
C GLY A 50 -12.34 -17.00 -1.42
N THR A 51 -11.73 -18.12 -1.04
CA THR A 51 -12.29 -18.97 0.00
C THR A 51 -12.52 -18.12 1.24
N PHE A 52 -13.69 -18.25 1.84
CA PHE A 52 -14.01 -17.50 3.05
C PHE A 52 -13.18 -17.96 4.26
N TRP A 53 -12.36 -19.00 4.12
CA TRP A 53 -11.52 -19.54 5.16
C TRP A 53 -10.07 -19.71 4.70
N THR A 54 -9.15 -19.70 5.65
CA THR A 54 -7.73 -20.03 5.46
C THR A 54 -7.23 -20.84 6.65
N MET A 55 -6.27 -21.74 6.42
CA MET A 55 -5.61 -22.48 7.50
C MET A 55 -4.18 -22.00 7.66
N ASP A 56 -3.76 -21.80 8.91
CA ASP A 56 -2.39 -21.52 9.35
C ASP A 56 -1.88 -22.68 10.23
N ARG A 57 -0.80 -23.31 9.79
CA ARG A 57 -0.13 -24.41 10.51
C ARG A 57 1.31 -24.06 10.92
N SER A 58 1.71 -22.80 10.81
CA SER A 58 3.07 -22.34 11.10
C SER A 58 3.43 -22.42 12.59
N GLY A 59 2.41 -22.41 13.48
CA GLY A 59 2.56 -22.48 14.92
C GLY A 59 2.50 -23.89 15.52
N THR A 60 2.61 -23.98 16.84
CA THR A 60 2.45 -25.24 17.59
C THR A 60 1.03 -25.81 17.55
N ARG A 61 0.06 -24.99 17.13
CA ARG A 61 -1.35 -25.37 16.99
C ARG A 61 -1.88 -24.83 15.66
N PRO A 62 -2.67 -25.61 14.93
CA PRO A 62 -3.32 -25.16 13.71
C PRO A 62 -4.47 -24.20 14.02
N TYR A 63 -4.54 -23.11 13.25
CA TYR A 63 -5.60 -22.11 13.29
C TYR A 63 -6.33 -22.08 11.96
N LEU A 64 -7.64 -22.34 11.99
CA LEU A 64 -8.54 -22.06 10.89
C LEU A 64 -9.08 -20.65 11.09
N PHE A 65 -8.85 -19.79 10.12
CA PHE A 65 -9.42 -18.47 10.07
C PHE A 65 -10.62 -18.42 9.13
N VAL A 66 -11.62 -17.63 9.49
CA VAL A 66 -12.89 -17.51 8.76
C VAL A 66 -13.21 -16.03 8.60
N ASN A 67 -13.58 -15.64 7.38
CA ASN A 67 -13.98 -14.31 6.96
C ASN A 67 -15.46 -14.33 6.59
N GLY A 68 -16.25 -13.45 7.19
CA GLY A 68 -17.67 -13.33 6.94
C GLY A 68 -18.51 -13.15 8.20
N SER A 69 -19.82 -13.29 8.04
CA SER A 69 -20.78 -13.10 9.12
C SER A 69 -20.63 -14.10 10.28
N GLU A 70 -21.18 -13.74 11.44
CA GLU A 70 -21.28 -14.65 12.60
C GLU A 70 -22.10 -15.91 12.26
N ALA A 71 -23.10 -15.78 11.39
CA ALA A 71 -23.88 -16.92 10.90
C ALA A 71 -23.02 -17.90 10.08
N LEU A 72 -22.19 -17.38 9.17
CA LEU A 72 -21.22 -18.20 8.42
C LEU A 72 -20.23 -18.90 9.36
N PHE A 73 -19.76 -18.19 10.39
CA PHE A 73 -18.87 -18.77 11.39
C PHE A 73 -19.56 -19.86 12.23
N ALA A 74 -20.81 -19.64 12.65
CA ALA A 74 -21.60 -20.61 13.40
C ALA A 74 -21.89 -21.88 12.57
N GLU A 75 -22.18 -21.73 11.28
CA GLU A 75 -22.33 -22.86 10.35
C GLU A 75 -20.99 -23.61 10.21
N THR A 76 -19.88 -22.89 10.07
CA THR A 76 -18.53 -23.48 10.00
C THR A 76 -18.25 -24.33 11.25
N LEU A 77 -18.51 -23.80 12.46
CA LEU A 77 -18.35 -24.53 13.72
C LEU A 77 -19.27 -25.75 13.79
N SER A 78 -20.50 -25.63 13.31
CA SER A 78 -21.46 -26.75 13.26
C SER A 78 -20.97 -27.86 12.35
N ARG A 79 -20.37 -27.53 11.19
CA ARG A 79 -19.77 -28.50 10.27
C ARG A 79 -18.56 -29.22 10.88
N LEU A 80 -17.68 -28.48 11.53
CA LEU A 80 -16.54 -29.05 12.26
C LEU A 80 -17.01 -30.02 13.36
N ALA A 81 -18.03 -29.63 14.13
CA ALA A 81 -18.60 -30.49 15.16
C ALA A 81 -19.24 -31.76 14.59
N ASN A 82 -20.00 -31.65 13.50
CA ASN A 82 -20.64 -32.78 12.82
C ASN A 82 -19.63 -33.79 12.25
N ALA A 83 -18.48 -33.31 11.79
CA ALA A 83 -17.36 -34.15 11.35
C ALA A 83 -16.46 -34.62 12.51
N ALA A 84 -16.87 -34.40 13.77
CA ALA A 84 -16.12 -34.76 14.97
C ALA A 84 -14.69 -34.16 15.01
N VAL A 85 -14.48 -32.99 14.40
CA VAL A 85 -13.22 -32.27 14.46
C VAL A 85 -13.12 -31.54 15.79
N ALA A 86 -12.08 -31.85 16.57
CA ALA A 86 -11.87 -31.23 17.89
C ALA A 86 -11.47 -29.75 17.76
N VAL A 87 -12.40 -28.87 18.18
CA VAL A 87 -12.18 -27.43 18.32
C VAL A 87 -11.83 -27.11 19.77
N GLU A 88 -10.63 -26.59 20.00
CA GLU A 88 -10.17 -26.24 21.36
C GLU A 88 -10.63 -24.86 21.81
N HIS A 89 -10.64 -23.90 20.88
CA HIS A 89 -10.97 -22.52 21.16
C HIS A 89 -11.41 -21.81 19.88
N HIS A 90 -12.31 -20.85 19.98
CA HIS A 90 -12.77 -20.08 18.83
C HIS A 90 -13.24 -18.70 19.28
N GLY A 91 -13.26 -17.73 18.35
CA GLY A 91 -13.73 -16.38 18.65
C GLY A 91 -13.34 -15.36 17.57
N PRO A 92 -13.59 -14.06 17.82
CA PRO A 92 -13.14 -13.00 16.93
C PRO A 92 -11.62 -13.01 16.78
N SER A 93 -11.12 -12.91 15.55
CA SER A 93 -9.67 -12.85 15.34
C SER A 93 -9.15 -11.42 15.52
N PHE A 94 -8.09 -11.32 16.30
CA PHE A 94 -7.30 -10.10 16.51
C PHE A 94 -5.88 -10.26 15.98
N ARG A 95 -5.61 -11.33 15.24
CA ARG A 95 -4.28 -11.69 14.76
C ARG A 95 -4.29 -11.78 13.24
N GLU A 96 -3.18 -11.39 12.64
CA GLU A 96 -2.88 -11.66 11.24
C GLU A 96 -2.55 -13.15 11.08
N GLY A 97 -3.08 -13.78 10.04
CA GLY A 97 -2.63 -15.11 9.63
C GLY A 97 -1.28 -15.03 8.90
N GLU A 98 -0.74 -16.18 8.50
CA GLU A 98 0.52 -16.27 7.74
C GLU A 98 0.52 -15.44 6.43
N SER A 99 -0.66 -15.24 5.84
CA SER A 99 -0.84 -14.39 4.65
C SER A 99 -0.73 -12.89 4.93
N GLY A 100 -0.55 -12.48 6.19
CA GLY A 100 -0.66 -11.09 6.64
C GLY A 100 -2.10 -10.55 6.55
N LEU A 101 -3.08 -11.42 6.29
CA LEU A 101 -4.49 -11.05 6.27
C LEU A 101 -5.06 -11.14 7.68
N LEU A 102 -5.78 -10.08 8.06
CA LEU A 102 -6.65 -10.11 9.22
C LEU A 102 -7.93 -10.85 8.86
N HIS A 103 -8.35 -11.70 9.79
CA HIS A 103 -9.56 -12.49 9.64
C HIS A 103 -10.63 -12.02 10.61
N ASP A 104 -11.89 -12.33 10.30
CA ASP A 104 -13.02 -11.96 11.19
C ASP A 104 -13.03 -12.88 12.41
N TRP A 105 -12.79 -14.17 12.20
CA TRP A 105 -12.86 -15.21 13.22
C TRP A 105 -11.65 -16.14 13.17
N PHE A 106 -11.36 -16.78 14.30
CA PHE A 106 -10.41 -17.88 14.38
C PHE A 106 -11.04 -19.08 15.08
N VAL A 107 -10.53 -20.25 14.70
CA VAL A 107 -10.82 -21.55 15.30
C VAL A 107 -9.49 -22.26 15.51
N ARG A 108 -9.15 -22.56 16.75
CA ARG A 108 -7.95 -23.32 17.12
C ARG A 108 -8.32 -24.80 17.19
N LEU A 109 -7.65 -25.62 16.37
CA LEU A 109 -7.90 -27.04 16.26
C LEU A 109 -6.87 -27.85 17.06
N ASP A 110 -7.24 -29.06 17.49
CA ASP A 110 -6.30 -30.01 18.09
C ASP A 110 -5.25 -30.42 17.03
N PRO A 111 -3.94 -30.25 17.26
CA PRO A 111 -2.90 -30.58 16.27
C PRO A 111 -2.88 -32.06 15.87
N THR A 112 -3.39 -32.97 16.69
CA THR A 112 -3.42 -34.42 16.42
C THR A 112 -4.61 -34.84 15.57
N GLN A 113 -5.64 -33.99 15.46
CA GLN A 113 -6.89 -34.28 14.76
C GLN A 113 -7.27 -33.19 13.74
N ALA A 114 -6.38 -32.23 13.50
CA ALA A 114 -6.64 -31.13 12.58
C ALA A 114 -6.75 -31.64 11.13
N PRO A 115 -7.87 -31.38 10.43
CA PRO A 115 -8.04 -31.86 9.07
C PRO A 115 -7.06 -31.21 8.09
N GLY A 116 -6.78 -31.91 6.99
CA GLY A 116 -6.06 -31.40 5.84
C GLY A 116 -6.85 -30.31 5.10
N ASP A 117 -6.17 -29.54 4.25
CA ASP A 117 -6.84 -28.47 3.47
C ASP A 117 -7.92 -29.01 2.54
N TRP A 118 -7.69 -30.19 1.94
CA TRP A 118 -8.68 -30.88 1.12
C TRP A 118 -9.93 -31.31 1.93
N GLU A 119 -9.73 -31.85 3.12
CA GLU A 119 -10.84 -32.29 3.99
C GLU A 119 -11.70 -31.09 4.41
N LEU A 120 -11.08 -29.95 4.69
CA LEU A 120 -11.79 -28.70 4.99
C LEU A 120 -12.50 -28.14 3.76
N ALA A 121 -11.88 -28.22 2.59
CA ALA A 121 -12.53 -27.82 1.34
C ALA A 121 -13.80 -28.64 1.11
N GLN A 122 -13.76 -29.96 1.36
CA GLN A 122 -14.95 -30.81 1.27
C GLN A 122 -15.96 -30.52 2.37
N LEU A 123 -15.50 -30.29 3.59
CA LEU A 123 -16.36 -29.98 4.73
C LEU A 123 -17.14 -28.67 4.53
N PHE A 124 -16.51 -27.70 3.86
CA PHE A 124 -17.03 -26.35 3.64
C PHE A 124 -17.55 -26.11 2.22
N ALA A 125 -17.59 -27.13 1.35
CA ALA A 125 -18.06 -26.99 -0.04
C ALA A 125 -19.50 -26.45 -0.11
N ASP A 126 -20.35 -26.87 0.82
CA ASP A 126 -21.76 -26.44 0.91
C ASP A 126 -21.96 -25.25 1.87
N VAL A 127 -20.89 -24.76 2.50
CA VAL A 127 -20.98 -23.62 3.43
C VAL A 127 -20.96 -22.35 2.60
N SER A 128 -22.11 -21.72 2.51
CA SER A 128 -22.30 -20.43 1.84
C SER A 128 -22.75 -19.39 2.85
N GLU A 129 -22.45 -18.13 2.59
CA GLU A 129 -23.03 -17.05 3.37
C GLU A 129 -24.57 -17.09 3.17
N PRO A 130 -25.38 -17.10 4.24
CA PRO A 130 -26.82 -17.22 4.10
C PRO A 130 -27.36 -16.04 3.27
N ASP A 131 -28.16 -16.33 2.24
CA ASP A 131 -28.78 -15.35 1.32
C ASP A 131 -29.77 -14.35 1.99
N GLY A 132 -29.83 -14.33 3.32
CA GLY A 132 -30.61 -13.38 4.08
C GLY A 132 -29.93 -12.00 4.15
N PRO A 133 -30.70 -10.90 4.23
CA PRO A 133 -30.12 -9.63 4.66
C PRO A 133 -29.42 -9.89 5.99
N PRO A 134 -28.15 -9.47 6.16
CA PRO A 134 -27.34 -9.83 7.31
C PRO A 134 -28.14 -9.54 8.57
N GLU A 135 -28.55 -10.60 9.27
CA GLU A 135 -29.22 -10.46 10.56
C GLU A 135 -28.28 -9.63 11.43
N ALA A 136 -28.78 -8.46 11.84
CA ALA A 136 -28.09 -7.34 12.45
C ALA A 136 -26.64 -7.65 12.88
N THR A 137 -25.70 -7.58 11.92
CA THR A 137 -24.29 -7.48 12.28
C THR A 137 -24.23 -6.28 13.19
N THR A 138 -23.86 -6.48 14.46
CA THR A 138 -23.94 -5.40 15.43
C THR A 138 -23.15 -4.22 14.86
N PRO A 139 -23.69 -2.99 14.88
CA PRO A 139 -23.00 -1.82 14.32
C PRO A 139 -21.55 -1.69 14.80
N GLU A 140 -21.28 -2.20 16.01
CA GLU A 140 -19.96 -2.33 16.63
C GLU A 140 -18.99 -3.20 15.82
N LEU A 141 -19.40 -4.39 15.38
CA LEU A 141 -18.55 -5.29 14.58
C LEU A 141 -18.23 -4.70 13.21
N VAL A 142 -19.22 -4.08 12.55
CA VAL A 142 -19.02 -3.41 11.25
C VAL A 142 -18.06 -2.23 11.41
N THR A 143 -18.24 -1.42 12.46
CA THR A 143 -17.37 -0.27 12.74
C THR A 143 -15.96 -0.72 13.09
N ALA A 144 -15.79 -1.79 13.89
CA ALA A 144 -14.49 -2.35 14.22
C ALA A 144 -13.76 -2.87 12.97
N ARG A 145 -14.49 -3.52 12.04
CA ARG A 145 -13.96 -3.98 10.75
C ARG A 145 -13.50 -2.80 9.88
N LEU A 146 -14.35 -1.78 9.72
CA LEU A 146 -14.01 -0.60 8.93
C LEU A 146 -12.80 0.16 9.49
N ARG A 147 -12.70 0.32 10.81
CA ARG A 147 -11.51 0.93 11.45
C ARG A 147 -10.25 0.13 11.18
N ARG A 148 -10.33 -1.19 11.29
CA ARG A 148 -9.20 -2.09 11.05
C ARG A 148 -8.76 -2.06 9.58
N ASP A 149 -9.69 -2.12 8.64
CA ASP A 149 -9.40 -2.00 7.21
C ASP A 149 -8.79 -0.63 6.89
N HIS A 150 -9.27 0.43 7.52
CA HIS A 150 -8.70 1.77 7.42
C HIS A 150 -7.26 1.81 7.94
N ASP A 151 -6.99 1.31 9.15
CA ASP A 151 -5.65 1.27 9.75
C ASP A 151 -4.67 0.45 8.88
N ARG A 152 -5.14 -0.67 8.31
CA ARG A 152 -4.36 -1.48 7.38
C ARG A 152 -4.04 -0.74 6.09
N LEU A 153 -5.05 -0.16 5.44
CA LEU A 153 -4.86 0.60 4.20
C LEU A 153 -3.95 1.82 4.44
N SER A 154 -4.06 2.47 5.60
CA SER A 154 -3.16 3.54 6.02
C SER A 154 -1.72 3.03 6.18
N THR A 155 -1.52 1.86 6.79
CA THR A 155 -0.18 1.25 6.94
C THR A 155 0.42 0.87 5.59
N LEU A 156 -0.38 0.27 4.70
CA LEU A 156 0.05 -0.07 3.34
C LEU A 156 0.38 1.17 2.52
N LEU A 157 -0.40 2.24 2.66
CA LEU A 157 -0.14 3.53 2.00
C LEU A 157 1.19 4.11 2.47
N VAL A 158 1.45 4.16 3.77
CA VAL A 158 2.73 4.65 4.32
C VAL A 158 3.91 3.79 3.86
N ALA A 159 3.74 2.47 3.75
CA ALA A 159 4.77 1.58 3.23
C ALA A 159 5.05 1.86 1.75
N ALA A 160 4.01 2.00 0.92
CA ALA A 160 4.13 2.33 -0.49
C ALA A 160 4.76 3.72 -0.71
N GLU A 161 4.40 4.71 0.10
CA GLU A 161 5.02 6.05 0.05
C GLU A 161 6.51 6.01 0.39
N ARG A 162 6.92 5.18 1.36
CA ARG A 162 8.34 4.98 1.71
C ARG A 162 9.10 4.27 0.59
N GLU A 163 8.50 3.25 -0.02
CA GLU A 163 9.10 2.53 -1.15
C GLU A 163 9.29 3.47 -2.35
N LEU A 164 8.27 4.28 -2.67
CA LEU A 164 8.35 5.30 -3.71
C LEU A 164 9.44 6.33 -3.41
N ALA A 165 9.52 6.84 -2.18
CA ALA A 165 10.54 7.79 -1.78
C ALA A 165 11.97 7.18 -1.89
N ALA A 166 12.14 5.92 -1.53
CA ALA A 166 13.41 5.21 -1.67
C ALA A 166 13.80 5.01 -3.15
N ALA A 167 12.83 4.66 -4.00
CA ALA A 167 13.04 4.51 -5.43
C ALA A 167 13.45 5.84 -6.10
N VAL A 168 12.80 6.95 -5.73
CA VAL A 168 13.15 8.30 -6.21
C VAL A 168 14.57 8.69 -5.76
N ALA A 169 14.91 8.47 -4.48
CA ALA A 169 16.25 8.76 -3.98
C ALA A 169 17.34 7.94 -4.68
N ALA A 170 17.07 6.67 -5.00
CA ALA A 170 17.98 5.82 -5.76
C ALA A 170 18.14 6.31 -7.22
N ALA A 171 17.06 6.77 -7.85
CA ALA A 171 17.11 7.35 -9.19
C ALA A 171 17.95 8.64 -9.23
N ASP A 172 17.80 9.52 -8.24
CA ASP A 172 18.59 10.74 -8.11
C ASP A 172 20.08 10.46 -7.88
N ALA A 173 20.41 9.46 -7.04
CA ALA A 173 21.79 9.02 -6.82
C ALA A 173 22.43 8.47 -8.10
N ASN A 174 21.72 7.61 -8.83
CA ASN A 174 22.19 7.06 -10.12
C ASN A 174 22.41 8.19 -11.14
N LYS A 175 21.51 9.18 -11.21
CA LYS A 175 21.67 10.33 -12.08
C LYS A 175 22.92 11.15 -11.74
N ALA A 176 23.17 11.41 -10.45
CA ALA A 176 24.36 12.14 -10.00
C ALA A 176 25.66 11.38 -10.32
N GLU A 177 25.68 10.04 -10.16
CA GLU A 177 26.82 9.20 -10.54
C GLU A 177 27.09 9.26 -12.05
N LEU A 178 26.04 9.20 -12.87
CA LEU A 178 26.14 9.32 -14.32
C LEU A 178 26.66 10.69 -14.77
N ASP A 179 26.17 11.78 -14.16
CA ASP A 179 26.67 13.13 -14.43
C ASP A 179 28.15 13.27 -14.04
N GLY A 180 28.57 12.64 -12.93
CA GLY A 180 29.97 12.55 -12.51
C GLY A 180 30.84 11.81 -13.51
N ALA A 181 30.40 10.62 -13.94
CA ALA A 181 31.09 9.80 -14.95
C ALA A 181 31.22 10.55 -16.29
N ARG A 182 30.18 11.29 -16.70
CA ARG A 182 30.22 12.14 -17.90
C ARG A 182 31.28 13.23 -17.78
N ALA A 183 31.30 13.96 -16.66
CA ALA A 183 32.28 15.02 -16.45
C ALA A 183 33.73 14.49 -16.39
N GLU A 184 33.94 13.28 -15.89
CA GLU A 184 35.25 12.62 -15.92
C GLU A 184 35.64 12.18 -17.33
N ALA A 185 34.75 11.52 -18.07
CA ALA A 185 34.99 11.12 -19.46
C ALA A 185 35.32 12.33 -20.36
N GLU A 186 34.60 13.44 -20.21
CA GLU A 186 34.89 14.68 -20.93
C GLU A 186 36.27 15.26 -20.58
N ARG A 187 36.68 15.21 -19.30
CA ARG A 187 38.02 15.66 -18.87
C ARG A 187 39.12 14.78 -19.45
N THR A 188 38.96 13.46 -19.40
CA THR A 188 39.90 12.49 -19.96
C THR A 188 40.03 12.65 -21.47
N SER A 189 38.91 12.81 -22.18
CA SER A 189 38.90 13.09 -23.62
C SER A 189 39.65 14.38 -23.97
N ARG A 190 39.42 15.48 -23.24
CA ARG A 190 40.16 16.75 -23.44
C ARG A 190 41.66 16.59 -23.17
N ARG A 191 42.04 15.85 -22.13
CA ARG A 191 43.44 15.56 -21.81
C ARG A 191 44.12 14.78 -22.92
N LEU A 192 43.54 13.64 -23.33
CA LEU A 192 44.07 12.80 -24.41
C LEU A 192 44.19 13.57 -25.73
N LYS A 193 43.18 14.41 -26.07
CA LYS A 193 43.23 15.28 -27.25
C LYS A 193 44.39 16.27 -27.20
N THR A 194 44.68 16.83 -26.02
CA THR A 194 45.77 17.79 -25.82
C THR A 194 47.14 17.10 -25.90
N GLU A 195 47.29 15.94 -25.26
CA GLU A 195 48.52 15.12 -25.32
C GLU A 195 48.82 14.67 -26.75
N ALA A 196 47.81 14.18 -27.49
CA ALA A 196 47.97 13.81 -28.90
C ALA A 196 48.35 15.00 -29.79
N ALA A 197 47.76 16.18 -29.57
CA ALA A 197 48.10 17.39 -30.30
C ALA A 197 49.56 17.83 -30.03
N PHE A 198 50.00 17.75 -28.77
CA PHE A 198 51.36 18.05 -28.37
C PHE A 198 52.38 17.10 -29.03
N LEU A 199 52.12 15.79 -29.00
CA LEU A 199 52.99 14.81 -29.65
C LEU A 199 53.09 15.03 -31.16
N ARG A 200 51.96 15.29 -31.85
CA ARG A 200 51.97 15.60 -33.29
C ARG A 200 52.78 16.85 -33.63
N ALA A 201 52.66 17.90 -32.82
CA ALA A 201 53.47 19.10 -32.97
C ALA A 201 54.96 18.81 -32.75
N GLY A 202 55.31 18.00 -31.75
CA GLY A 202 56.67 17.54 -31.48
C GLY A 202 57.27 16.74 -32.65
N ILE A 203 56.50 15.80 -33.22
CA ILE A 203 56.89 15.04 -34.41
C ILE A 203 57.18 15.99 -35.59
N SER A 204 56.27 16.92 -35.88
CA SER A 204 56.46 17.89 -36.97
C SER A 204 57.69 18.79 -36.75
N ALA A 205 57.94 19.21 -35.51
CA ALA A 205 59.12 20.01 -35.18
C ALA A 205 60.43 19.23 -35.39
N LEU A 206 60.50 17.98 -34.92
CA LEU A 206 61.66 17.10 -35.13
C LEU A 206 61.94 16.87 -36.62
N GLN A 207 60.90 16.59 -37.41
CA GLN A 207 61.02 16.43 -38.87
C GLN A 207 61.54 17.69 -39.57
N SER A 208 61.23 18.88 -39.04
CA SER A 208 61.67 20.16 -39.62
C SER A 208 63.10 20.56 -39.26
N GLN A 209 63.63 20.12 -38.10
CA GLN A 209 64.92 20.60 -37.58
C GLN A 209 66.11 19.69 -37.87
N THR A 210 65.90 18.41 -38.20
CA THR A 210 67.01 17.45 -38.33
C THR A 210 66.90 16.68 -39.65
N SER A 211 67.93 16.71 -40.51
CA SER A 211 67.96 15.93 -41.76
C SER A 211 68.22 14.44 -41.54
N VAL A 212 68.64 14.06 -40.33
CA VAL A 212 68.85 12.68 -39.88
C VAL A 212 68.19 12.52 -38.52
N VAL A 213 66.86 12.42 -38.49
CA VAL A 213 66.15 11.93 -37.31
C VAL A 213 66.28 10.41 -37.31
N ASP A 214 66.60 9.82 -36.16
CA ASP A 214 66.62 8.36 -36.01
C ASP A 214 65.19 7.81 -36.20
N ASP A 215 64.99 7.04 -37.28
CA ASP A 215 63.68 6.46 -37.66
C ASP A 215 63.03 5.69 -36.51
N ARG A 216 63.82 5.15 -35.57
CA ARG A 216 63.30 4.46 -34.39
C ARG A 216 62.53 5.38 -33.45
N VAL A 217 62.99 6.60 -33.23
CA VAL A 217 62.32 7.56 -32.33
C VAL A 217 61.01 8.05 -32.96
N LEU A 218 61.01 8.24 -34.28
CA LEU A 218 59.79 8.58 -35.03
C LEU A 218 58.75 7.46 -34.99
N ALA A 219 59.18 6.20 -35.13
CA ALA A 219 58.30 5.04 -35.02
C ALA A 219 57.68 4.92 -33.62
N ASP A 220 58.48 5.08 -32.56
CA ASP A 220 58.00 5.03 -31.16
C ASP A 220 56.97 6.14 -30.87
N LEU A 221 57.20 7.36 -31.38
CA LEU A 221 56.25 8.47 -31.23
C LEU A 221 54.93 8.21 -31.98
N HIS A 222 54.98 7.63 -33.19
CA HIS A 222 53.77 7.25 -33.90
C HIS A 222 53.00 6.15 -33.16
N GLU A 223 53.69 5.11 -32.67
CA GLU A 223 53.09 4.04 -31.87
C GLU A 223 52.40 4.61 -30.61
N ARG A 224 53.04 5.59 -29.95
CA ARG A 224 52.44 6.29 -28.80
C ARG A 224 51.18 7.08 -29.18
N VAL A 225 51.18 7.77 -30.32
CA VAL A 225 50.01 8.51 -30.81
C VAL A 225 48.87 7.56 -31.17
N ASP A 226 49.17 6.42 -31.79
CA ASP A 226 48.18 5.41 -32.14
C ASP A 226 47.57 4.78 -30.87
N ALA A 227 48.39 4.45 -29.87
CA ALA A 227 47.92 3.96 -28.57
C ALA A 227 46.99 4.96 -27.87
N LEU A 228 47.35 6.25 -27.81
CA LEU A 228 46.49 7.28 -27.23
C LEU A 228 45.19 7.51 -28.04
N THR A 229 45.24 7.29 -29.35
CA THR A 229 44.06 7.39 -30.21
C THR A 229 43.12 6.20 -29.96
N ALA A 230 43.65 4.99 -29.80
CA ALA A 230 42.89 3.81 -29.41
C ALA A 230 42.25 3.99 -28.02
N ASP A 231 43.00 4.45 -27.01
CA ASP A 231 42.48 4.72 -25.67
C ASP A 231 41.33 5.75 -25.68
N ARG A 232 41.43 6.78 -26.54
CA ARG A 232 40.35 7.77 -26.74
C ARG A 232 39.11 7.11 -27.33
N ASP A 233 39.28 6.26 -28.33
CA ASP A 233 38.16 5.61 -29.03
C ASP A 233 37.46 4.60 -28.12
N ASP A 234 38.21 3.87 -27.29
CA ASP A 234 37.66 3.00 -26.24
C ASP A 234 36.89 3.79 -25.18
N ALA A 235 37.40 4.95 -24.77
CA ALA A 235 36.70 5.86 -23.84
C ALA A 235 35.42 6.45 -24.45
N LEU A 236 35.40 6.74 -25.75
CA LEU A 236 34.19 7.17 -26.45
C LEU A 236 33.16 6.03 -26.54
N ALA A 237 33.61 4.80 -26.82
CA ALA A 237 32.75 3.63 -26.88
C ALA A 237 32.16 3.24 -25.51
N SER A 238 32.91 3.40 -24.42
CA SER A 238 32.38 3.21 -23.05
C SER A 238 31.36 4.29 -22.68
N TRP A 239 31.63 5.55 -23.06
CA TRP A 239 30.70 6.65 -22.85
C TRP A 239 29.39 6.46 -23.63
N THR A 240 29.45 6.05 -24.89
CA THR A 240 28.26 5.78 -25.72
C THR A 240 27.36 4.70 -25.08
N ARG A 241 27.97 3.61 -24.59
CA ARG A 241 27.24 2.55 -23.86
C ARG A 241 26.58 3.06 -22.58
N ALA A 242 27.23 3.99 -21.88
CA ALA A 242 26.64 4.60 -20.69
C ALA A 242 25.43 5.47 -21.07
N GLU A 243 25.53 6.28 -22.13
CA GLU A 243 24.40 7.10 -22.62
C GLU A 243 23.20 6.23 -23.04
N ASP A 244 23.44 5.12 -23.73
CA ASP A 244 22.38 4.16 -24.10
C ASP A 244 21.68 3.58 -22.86
N SER A 245 22.43 3.25 -21.80
CA SER A 245 21.87 2.79 -20.52
C SER A 245 20.99 3.85 -19.86
N VAL A 246 21.42 5.13 -19.87
CA VAL A 246 20.61 6.24 -19.35
C VAL A 246 19.32 6.41 -20.15
N ALA A 247 19.39 6.30 -21.48
CA ALA A 247 18.21 6.38 -22.33
C ALA A 247 17.21 5.26 -22.00
N GLN A 248 17.68 4.03 -21.78
CA GLN A 248 16.82 2.92 -21.35
C GLN A 248 16.16 3.17 -19.98
N LEU A 249 16.91 3.69 -19.00
CA LEU A 249 16.37 4.01 -17.68
C LEU A 249 15.29 5.11 -17.75
N ARG A 250 15.48 6.13 -18.60
CA ARG A 250 14.47 7.19 -18.80
C ARG A 250 13.18 6.65 -19.40
N VAL A 251 13.26 5.79 -20.41
CA VAL A 251 12.08 5.12 -20.97
C VAL A 251 11.36 4.28 -19.91
N GLY A 252 12.10 3.59 -19.05
CA GLY A 252 11.54 2.85 -17.92
C GLY A 252 10.82 3.74 -16.90
N LEU A 253 11.39 4.90 -16.58
CA LEU A 253 10.77 5.87 -15.66
C LEU A 253 9.48 6.44 -16.24
N GLU A 254 9.49 6.88 -17.50
CA GLU A 254 8.29 7.40 -18.19
C GLU A 254 7.18 6.34 -18.26
N ALA A 255 7.52 5.07 -18.50
CA ALA A 255 6.56 3.98 -18.49
C ALA A 255 5.95 3.73 -17.10
N ALA A 256 6.75 3.84 -16.03
CA ALA A 256 6.27 3.70 -14.66
C ALA A 256 5.36 4.87 -14.25
N GLU A 257 5.72 6.09 -14.61
CA GLU A 257 4.89 7.28 -14.39
C GLU A 257 3.57 7.19 -15.15
N ALA A 258 3.59 6.71 -16.40
CA ALA A 258 2.38 6.48 -17.19
C ALA A 258 1.49 5.39 -16.56
N ALA A 259 2.05 4.30 -16.07
CA ALA A 259 1.31 3.24 -15.39
C ALA A 259 0.66 3.74 -14.08
N LEU A 260 1.37 4.58 -13.32
CA LEU A 260 0.83 5.24 -12.13
C LEU A 260 -0.31 6.21 -12.49
N ALA A 261 -0.12 7.03 -13.53
CA ALA A 261 -1.15 7.93 -14.02
C ALA A 261 -2.39 7.17 -14.51
N GLU A 262 -2.21 6.05 -15.21
CA GLU A 262 -3.32 5.17 -15.62
C GLU A 262 -4.04 4.57 -14.42
N ALA A 263 -3.31 4.07 -13.41
CA ALA A 263 -3.89 3.53 -12.18
C ALA A 263 -4.71 4.58 -11.41
N LEU A 264 -4.27 5.84 -11.39
CA LEU A 264 -5.00 6.97 -10.81
C LEU A 264 -6.17 7.43 -11.67
N ALA A 265 -6.05 7.34 -12.99
CA ALA A 265 -7.08 7.77 -13.94
C ALA A 265 -8.19 6.73 -14.12
N ARG A 266 -7.92 5.44 -13.82
CA ARG A 266 -8.97 4.43 -13.74
C ARG A 266 -9.99 4.92 -12.71
N PRO A 267 -11.21 5.27 -13.16
CA PRO A 267 -12.27 5.64 -12.24
C PRO A 267 -12.39 4.44 -11.31
N ASN A 268 -12.18 4.69 -10.03
CA ASN A 268 -12.34 3.69 -9.00
C ASN A 268 -13.78 3.21 -9.15
N GLU A 269 -14.01 2.07 -9.82
CA GLU A 269 -15.29 1.36 -9.89
C GLU A 269 -15.54 0.77 -8.50
N ARG A 270 -15.57 1.65 -7.51
CA ARG A 270 -16.14 1.37 -6.20
C ARG A 270 -17.59 1.01 -6.49
N PRO A 271 -18.10 -0.12 -5.99
CA PRO A 271 -19.52 -0.36 -5.98
C PRO A 271 -20.17 0.87 -5.31
N VAL A 272 -21.17 1.45 -5.98
CA VAL A 272 -21.82 2.73 -5.64
C VAL A 272 -22.93 2.63 -4.56
N PRO A 273 -23.21 1.55 -3.79
CA PRO A 273 -24.41 1.56 -2.94
C PRO A 273 -24.28 2.44 -1.66
N ALA A 274 -23.09 2.92 -1.29
CA ALA A 274 -22.90 3.68 -0.04
C ALA A 274 -23.27 5.18 -0.11
N THR A 275 -23.20 5.82 -1.28
CA THR A 275 -23.33 7.29 -1.40
C THR A 275 -24.76 7.79 -1.18
N ARG A 276 -25.78 7.00 -1.55
CA ARG A 276 -27.20 7.41 -1.36
C ARG A 276 -27.61 7.47 0.11
N LYS A 277 -27.10 6.54 0.94
CA LYS A 277 -27.42 6.52 2.38
C LYS A 277 -26.79 7.72 3.08
N LEU A 278 -25.54 8.05 2.77
CA LEU A 278 -24.84 9.18 3.34
C LEU A 278 -25.48 10.51 2.93
N ALA A 279 -25.79 10.69 1.64
CA ALA A 279 -26.47 11.90 1.15
C ALA A 279 -27.84 12.11 1.80
N ARG A 280 -28.59 11.03 2.04
CA ARG A 280 -29.86 11.09 2.77
C ARG A 280 -29.65 11.48 4.23
N ALA A 281 -28.68 10.86 4.91
CA ALA A 281 -28.36 11.18 6.29
C ALA A 281 -27.88 12.64 6.44
N GLU A 282 -27.13 13.16 5.46
CA GLU A 282 -26.71 14.55 5.40
C GLU A 282 -27.90 15.50 5.26
N ALA A 283 -28.84 15.21 4.35
CA ALA A 283 -30.06 16.00 4.19
C ALA A 283 -30.93 15.99 5.47
N GLU A 284 -31.03 14.84 6.14
CA GLU A 284 -31.74 14.71 7.42
C GLU A 284 -31.04 15.54 8.52
N LEU A 285 -29.71 15.46 8.63
CA LEU A 285 -28.93 16.24 9.60
C LEU A 285 -29.08 17.75 9.36
N GLN A 286 -28.97 18.21 8.11
CA GLN A 286 -29.18 19.61 7.78
C GLN A 286 -30.60 20.07 8.12
N THR A 287 -31.60 19.23 7.91
CA THR A 287 -33.01 19.53 8.28
C THR A 287 -33.14 19.69 9.79
N VAL A 288 -32.52 18.80 10.57
CA VAL A 288 -32.50 18.89 12.04
C VAL A 288 -31.84 20.18 12.51
N PHE A 289 -30.69 20.55 11.95
CA PHE A 289 -29.98 21.78 12.32
C PHE A 289 -30.81 23.03 12.01
N ARG A 290 -31.40 23.12 10.80
CA ARG A 290 -32.27 24.26 10.44
C ARG A 290 -33.49 24.38 11.36
N THR A 291 -34.01 23.26 11.85
CA THR A 291 -35.23 23.24 12.68
C THR A 291 -34.92 23.51 14.15
N LEU A 292 -33.91 22.85 14.72
CA LEU A 292 -33.62 22.88 16.16
C LEU A 292 -32.59 23.95 16.57
N LEU A 293 -31.70 24.32 15.64
CA LEU A 293 -30.62 25.27 15.86
C LEU A 293 -30.64 26.35 14.75
N PRO A 294 -31.76 27.10 14.63
CA PRO A 294 -31.86 28.15 13.62
C PRO A 294 -30.76 29.19 13.85
N GLY A 295 -29.95 29.43 12.82
CA GLY A 295 -28.79 30.31 12.89
C GLY A 295 -27.45 29.60 13.11
N ILE A 296 -27.39 28.27 13.08
CA ILE A 296 -26.13 27.54 12.86
C ILE A 296 -26.04 27.15 11.38
N ASP A 297 -24.95 27.56 10.72
CA ASP A 297 -24.59 27.14 9.38
C ASP A 297 -23.33 26.25 9.42
N LEU A 298 -23.45 25.01 8.96
CA LEU A 298 -22.35 24.04 8.95
C LEU A 298 -21.52 24.19 7.68
N VAL A 299 -20.24 24.49 7.83
CA VAL A 299 -19.34 24.75 6.68
C VAL A 299 -18.36 23.61 6.43
N ARG A 300 -17.81 23.56 5.20
CA ARG A 300 -16.68 22.70 4.80
C ARG A 300 -16.74 21.24 5.28
N GLY A 301 -17.74 20.48 4.82
CA GLY A 301 -17.81 19.04 5.10
C GLY A 301 -18.13 18.68 6.56
N SER A 302 -18.45 19.66 7.42
CA SER A 302 -18.81 19.40 8.82
C SER A 302 -19.94 18.39 8.97
N ALA A 303 -20.94 18.43 8.09
CA ALA A 303 -22.06 17.49 8.14
C ALA A 303 -21.60 16.04 7.93
N ASP A 304 -20.70 15.83 6.97
CA ASP A 304 -20.09 14.52 6.71
C ASP A 304 -19.30 14.03 7.92
N PHE A 305 -18.39 14.87 8.44
CA PHE A 305 -17.60 14.55 9.63
C PHE A 305 -18.47 14.18 10.86
N ILE A 306 -19.57 14.89 11.08
CA ILE A 306 -20.52 14.60 12.17
C ILE A 306 -21.22 13.25 11.98
N LEU A 307 -21.46 12.84 10.73
CA LEU A 307 -22.13 11.58 10.42
C LEU A 307 -21.18 10.39 10.50
N THR A 308 -19.92 10.56 10.09
CA THR A 308 -18.94 9.47 9.96
C THR A 308 -18.04 9.32 11.20
N GLU A 309 -17.57 10.43 11.79
CA GLU A 309 -16.54 10.41 12.82
C GLU A 309 -17.02 10.72 14.23
N VAL A 310 -18.17 11.42 14.38
CA VAL A 310 -18.73 11.74 15.70
C VAL A 310 -19.72 10.66 16.15
N GLU A 311 -19.22 9.74 16.96
CA GLU A 311 -19.96 8.59 17.50
C GLU A 311 -20.97 9.03 18.58
N ASP A 312 -20.55 9.87 19.53
CA ASP A 312 -21.42 10.49 20.53
C ASP A 312 -21.58 11.99 20.28
N ARG A 313 -22.77 12.38 19.81
CA ARG A 313 -23.07 13.77 19.41
C ARG A 313 -23.55 14.65 20.56
N ARG A 314 -23.68 14.14 21.79
CA ARG A 314 -24.24 14.90 22.93
C ARG A 314 -23.40 16.13 23.28
N ASP A 315 -22.07 15.99 23.33
CA ASP A 315 -21.17 17.11 23.66
C ASP A 315 -21.19 18.17 22.55
N LEU A 316 -21.15 17.75 21.28
CA LEU A 316 -21.29 18.64 20.12
C LEU A 316 -22.62 19.42 20.17
N TYR A 317 -23.76 18.73 20.28
CA TYR A 317 -25.07 19.37 20.30
C TYR A 317 -25.24 20.28 21.52
N GLY A 318 -24.71 19.89 22.69
CA GLY A 318 -24.67 20.74 23.87
C GLY A 318 -23.92 22.05 23.63
N LYS A 319 -22.74 21.99 23.01
CA LYS A 319 -21.95 23.20 22.67
C LYS A 319 -22.63 24.07 21.62
N LEU A 320 -23.23 23.47 20.59
CA LEU A 320 -23.96 24.22 19.56
C LEU A 320 -25.19 24.91 20.14
N ARG A 321 -25.92 24.24 21.04
CA ARG A 321 -27.04 24.86 21.75
C ARG A 321 -26.57 26.01 22.63
N LEU A 322 -25.48 25.82 23.39
CA LEU A 322 -24.86 26.89 24.16
C LEU A 322 -24.39 28.05 23.28
N LEU A 323 -23.90 27.79 22.07
CA LEU A 323 -23.48 28.83 21.14
C LEU A 323 -24.64 29.73 20.72
N VAL A 324 -25.83 29.15 20.52
CA VAL A 324 -27.06 29.90 20.20
C VAL A 324 -27.59 30.65 21.42
N ASP A 325 -27.69 29.99 22.57
CA ASP A 325 -28.36 30.53 23.76
C ASP A 325 -27.47 31.51 24.55
N ASN A 326 -26.19 31.19 24.72
CA ASN A 326 -25.23 31.99 25.48
C ASN A 326 -23.78 31.75 25.00
N PRO A 327 -23.34 32.44 23.93
CA PRO A 327 -22.06 32.18 23.27
C PRO A 327 -20.84 32.38 24.17
N VAL A 328 -20.95 33.20 25.22
CA VAL A 328 -19.86 33.46 26.17
C VAL A 328 -19.52 32.20 26.98
N LEU A 329 -20.52 31.34 27.25
CA LEU A 329 -20.34 30.11 28.04
C LEU A 329 -19.67 28.97 27.26
N VAL A 330 -19.56 29.07 25.94
CA VAL A 330 -18.87 28.05 25.12
C VAL A 330 -17.36 28.02 25.44
N GLY A 331 -16.78 29.16 25.86
CA GLY A 331 -15.39 29.23 26.32
C GLY A 331 -14.35 29.04 25.22
N GLY A 332 -14.62 29.50 24.00
CA GLY A 332 -13.72 29.34 22.86
C GLY A 332 -12.43 30.17 22.98
N LYS A 333 -11.31 29.62 22.49
CA LYS A 333 -10.04 30.31 22.34
C LYS A 333 -9.95 30.96 20.97
N ARG A 334 -9.34 32.14 20.87
CA ARG A 334 -9.14 32.79 19.56
C ARG A 334 -8.21 31.97 18.68
N VAL A 335 -8.59 31.77 17.42
CA VAL A 335 -7.74 31.14 16.41
C VAL A 335 -6.80 32.20 15.86
N HIS A 336 -5.52 32.14 16.22
CA HIS A 336 -4.54 33.16 15.80
C HIS A 336 -4.36 33.28 14.29
N ALA A 337 -4.67 32.22 13.54
CA ALA A 337 -4.52 32.19 12.09
C ALA A 337 -5.70 32.81 11.32
N ALA A 338 -6.86 33.02 11.97
CA ALA A 338 -8.10 33.44 11.31
C ALA A 338 -8.91 34.38 12.21
N ASP A 339 -8.97 35.65 11.83
CA ASP A 339 -9.64 36.68 12.63
C ASP A 339 -11.14 36.40 12.79
N GLY A 340 -11.64 36.63 14.00
CA GLY A 340 -13.04 36.43 14.36
C GLY A 340 -13.45 34.98 14.63
N TRP A 341 -12.59 33.99 14.34
CA TRP A 341 -12.84 32.60 14.64
C TRP A 341 -12.43 32.22 16.07
N LEU A 342 -13.28 31.44 16.72
CA LEU A 342 -13.04 30.84 18.03
C LEU A 342 -13.01 29.31 17.91
N GLU A 343 -12.10 28.66 18.65
CA GLU A 343 -11.95 27.20 18.72
C GLU A 343 -12.36 26.70 20.11
N VAL A 344 -13.16 25.64 20.18
CA VAL A 344 -13.39 24.85 21.38
C VAL A 344 -13.21 23.36 21.10
N HIS A 345 -12.69 22.62 22.07
CA HIS A 345 -12.57 21.17 21.97
C HIS A 345 -13.93 20.51 22.23
N MET A 346 -14.17 19.38 21.56
CA MET A 346 -15.33 18.54 21.82
C MET A 346 -14.95 17.05 21.82
N SER A 347 -15.76 16.24 22.50
CA SER A 347 -15.69 14.78 22.46
C SER A 347 -16.27 14.26 21.16
N THR A 348 -15.60 13.30 20.52
CA THR A 348 -16.13 12.53 19.37
C THR A 348 -16.80 11.23 19.81
N GLY A 349 -16.79 10.92 21.10
CA GLY A 349 -17.17 9.60 21.65
C GLY A 349 -16.01 8.61 21.70
N ARG A 350 -14.99 8.77 20.84
CA ARG A 350 -13.75 7.97 20.83
C ARG A 350 -12.60 8.63 21.60
N GLY A 351 -12.65 9.96 21.72
CA GLY A 351 -11.62 10.77 22.36
C GLY A 351 -12.01 12.25 22.43
N ARG A 352 -11.09 13.10 22.88
CA ARG A 352 -11.28 14.57 22.97
C ARG A 352 -10.55 15.31 21.83
N ASP A 353 -10.46 14.67 20.68
CA ASP A 353 -9.72 15.18 19.52
C ASP A 353 -10.61 15.94 18.54
N GLY A 354 -11.91 16.06 18.81
CA GLY A 354 -12.80 16.91 18.04
C GLY A 354 -12.49 18.40 18.23
N ARG A 355 -12.63 19.16 17.16
CA ARG A 355 -12.48 20.62 17.11
C ARG A 355 -13.76 21.24 16.56
N LEU A 356 -14.24 22.26 17.28
CA LEU A 356 -15.37 23.07 16.89
C LEU A 356 -14.89 24.50 16.71
N TYR A 357 -14.87 24.96 15.47
CA TYR A 357 -14.58 26.34 15.10
C TYR A 357 -15.88 27.07 14.86
N TYR A 358 -15.99 28.30 15.35
CA TYR A 358 -17.17 29.11 15.12
C TYR A 358 -16.84 30.59 14.98
N ARG A 359 -17.59 31.27 14.12
CA ARG A 359 -17.56 32.72 13.90
C ARG A 359 -18.99 33.24 13.81
N LYS A 360 -19.25 34.42 14.38
CA LYS A 360 -20.54 35.10 14.26
C LYS A 360 -20.57 35.91 12.98
N ASP A 361 -21.53 35.60 12.12
CA ASP A 361 -21.80 36.29 10.86
C ASP A 361 -23.12 37.07 10.96
N ALA A 362 -23.48 37.82 9.91
CA ALA A 362 -24.69 38.63 9.90
C ALA A 362 -25.98 37.81 10.02
N GLN A 363 -25.97 36.56 9.53
CA GLN A 363 -27.13 35.67 9.48
C GLN A 363 -27.17 34.64 10.62
N GLY A 364 -26.12 34.56 11.45
CA GLY A 364 -26.01 33.53 12.49
C GLY A 364 -24.56 33.19 12.83
N TRP A 365 -24.29 31.91 13.00
CA TRP A 365 -22.99 31.36 13.32
C TRP A 365 -22.55 30.41 12.21
N SER A 366 -21.39 30.66 11.64
CA SER A 366 -20.71 29.69 10.78
C SER A 366 -19.90 28.76 11.66
N VAL A 367 -20.11 27.46 11.49
CA VAL A 367 -19.54 26.42 12.34
C VAL A 367 -18.83 25.38 11.51
N LEU A 368 -17.54 25.17 11.81
CA LEU A 368 -16.72 24.09 11.27
C LEU A 368 -16.46 23.04 12.37
N VAL A 369 -16.81 21.79 12.07
CA VAL A 369 -16.62 20.63 12.93
C VAL A 369 -15.60 19.72 12.26
N SER A 370 -14.49 19.43 12.94
CA SER A 370 -13.36 18.69 12.37
C SER A 370 -12.62 17.90 13.45
N ASP A 371 -11.63 17.12 13.07
CA ASP A 371 -10.69 16.50 14.00
C ASP A 371 -9.43 17.36 14.20
N LYS A 372 -8.61 16.96 15.17
CA LYS A 372 -7.34 17.62 15.46
C LYS A 372 -6.30 17.40 14.36
N ALA A 373 -6.35 16.29 13.63
CA ALA A 373 -5.37 15.95 12.60
C ALA A 373 -5.50 16.85 11.36
N ALA A 374 -6.72 17.29 11.04
CA ALA A 374 -7.06 18.20 9.96
C ALA A 374 -6.80 19.68 10.29
N GLN A 375 -6.42 20.00 11.54
CA GLN A 375 -6.22 21.38 12.01
C GLN A 375 -5.33 22.26 11.09
N PRO A 376 -4.21 21.78 10.52
CA PRO A 376 -3.41 22.59 9.58
C PRO A 376 -4.21 23.02 8.34
N ASN A 377 -5.00 22.11 7.78
CA ASN A 377 -5.84 22.37 6.62
C ASN A 377 -7.04 23.26 6.98
N ASP A 378 -7.56 23.13 8.20
CA ASP A 378 -8.61 24.00 8.75
C ASP A 378 -8.15 25.42 8.88
N PHE A 379 -6.96 25.66 9.43
CA PHE A 379 -6.41 27.01 9.55
C PHE A 379 -6.17 27.67 8.19
N GLN A 380 -5.71 26.93 7.19
CA GLN A 380 -5.55 27.47 5.83
C GLN A 380 -6.89 27.93 5.24
N TRP A 381 -7.95 27.14 5.42
CA TRP A 381 -9.27 27.49 4.90
C TRP A 381 -9.93 28.62 5.70
N LEU A 382 -9.86 28.58 7.03
CA LEU A 382 -10.43 29.61 7.89
C LEU A 382 -9.80 30.98 7.63
N LYS A 383 -8.51 31.03 7.28
CA LYS A 383 -7.82 32.27 6.89
C LYS A 383 -8.35 32.87 5.56
N ALA A 384 -8.94 32.05 4.71
CA ALA A 384 -9.48 32.47 3.42
C ALA A 384 -10.96 32.91 3.48
N GLN A 385 -11.65 32.71 4.61
CA GLN A 385 -13.04 33.10 4.88
C GLN A 385 -13.12 34.42 5.63
#